data_AF-A0A928YBK1-F1
#
_entry.id   AF-A0A928YBK1-F1
#
_cell.length_a   1.000
_cell.length_b   1.000
_cell.length_c   1.000
_cell.angle_alpha   90.00
_cell.angle_beta   90.00
_cell.angle_gamma   90.00
#
_symmetry.space_group_name_H-M   'P 1'
#
loop_
_entity.id
_entity.type
_entity.pdbx_description
1 polymer ?
#
loop_
_entity_poly.entity_id
_entity_poly.type
_entity_poly.pdbx_seq_one_letter_code
_entity_poly.pdbx_strand_id
1 'polypeptide(L)'
;MVETPYTQEEILQRALAHYPDLLPGDQINPEEPRRWLLVKRELGIPGDANSASIWSLDHLFLDQDGIPTFVECKRAADTRSRREVVAQMLDYAANGTEYWSMDRLRQAAAETARSQNLALEEQIQQLIGESDEERVEAYWQLVENNLRQSRIRLIFMADTLPHELRRLIEFLNSKMTDVEVLGVEVKQFVGSGQTAMVPRVIGLTEVARTIKPNAFRRHVTRQEFMENCSPEAAMFFSDILDDADKEGTYHLLGDGRLLDSCPAAR
;
A
#
# COMPACT_ATOMS: atom_id res chain seq x y z
N MET A 1 32.11 4.22 6.76
CA MET A 1 30.83 4.11 7.48
C MET A 1 30.76 2.72 8.12
N VAL A 2 30.07 2.58 9.25
CA VAL A 2 29.96 1.32 10.02
C VAL A 2 28.48 1.00 10.25
N GLU A 3 28.09 -0.26 10.05
CA GLU A 3 26.73 -0.72 10.37
C GLU A 3 26.44 -0.47 11.85
N THR A 4 25.38 0.28 12.14
CA THR A 4 25.06 0.73 13.50
C THR A 4 23.62 0.37 13.84
N PRO A 5 23.32 -0.34 14.94
CA PRO A 5 21.95 -0.67 15.31
C PRO A 5 21.16 0.59 15.70
N TYR A 6 19.83 0.55 15.56
CA TYR A 6 18.97 1.66 15.97
C TYR A 6 18.80 1.69 17.49
N THR A 7 18.98 2.87 18.08
CA THR A 7 18.82 3.06 19.53
C THR A 7 17.36 3.22 19.94
N GLN A 8 16.48 3.67 19.04
CA GLN A 8 15.04 3.90 19.26
C GLN A 8 14.24 3.64 17.98
N GLU A 9 13.01 3.13 18.11
CA GLU A 9 12.08 2.89 17.00
C GLU A 9 11.72 4.21 16.31
N GLU A 10 11.59 5.27 17.10
CA GLU A 10 11.30 6.62 16.64
C GLU A 10 12.31 7.13 15.58
N ILE A 11 13.55 6.65 15.58
CA ILE A 11 14.53 7.03 14.55
C ILE A 11 14.07 6.51 13.18
N LEU A 12 13.64 5.25 13.13
CA LEU A 12 13.17 4.61 11.90
C LEU A 12 11.82 5.19 11.48
N GLN A 13 10.91 5.40 12.43
CA GLN A 13 9.63 6.07 12.17
C GLN A 13 9.81 7.46 11.57
N ARG A 14 10.64 8.31 12.20
CA ARG A 14 10.93 9.65 11.66
C ARG A 14 11.60 9.57 10.30
N ALA A 15 12.56 8.68 10.13
CA ALA A 15 13.24 8.52 8.85
C ALA A 15 12.26 8.14 7.74
N LEU A 16 11.38 7.18 7.98
CA LEU A 16 10.37 6.74 7.02
C LEU A 16 9.41 7.87 6.63
N ALA A 17 8.96 8.68 7.59
CA ALA A 17 8.10 9.81 7.29
C ALA A 17 8.78 10.92 6.46
N HIS A 18 10.10 11.09 6.60
CA HIS A 18 10.86 12.06 5.80
C HIS A 18 11.32 11.49 4.44
N TYR A 19 11.53 10.18 4.38
CA TYR A 19 12.03 9.47 3.21
C TYR A 19 11.14 8.24 2.94
N PRO A 20 9.95 8.42 2.34
CA PRO A 20 9.05 7.30 2.03
C PRO A 20 9.68 6.21 1.16
N ASP A 21 10.72 6.53 0.37
CA ASP A 21 11.52 5.58 -0.43
C ASP A 21 12.26 4.52 0.41
N LEU A 22 12.29 4.67 1.74
CA LEU A 22 12.67 3.59 2.66
C LEU A 22 11.70 2.40 2.62
N LEU A 23 10.51 2.57 2.05
CA LEU A 23 9.68 1.51 1.53
C LEU A 23 10.08 1.29 0.05
N PRO A 24 10.88 0.26 -0.25
CA PRO A 24 11.48 0.10 -1.58
C PRO A 24 10.44 -0.44 -2.56
N GLY A 25 9.66 0.46 -3.16
CA GLY A 25 8.56 0.12 -4.06
C GLY A 25 8.99 -0.63 -5.31
N ASP A 26 10.22 -0.44 -5.76
CA ASP A 26 10.89 -1.16 -6.85
C ASP A 26 11.15 -2.63 -6.51
N GLN A 27 11.46 -2.94 -5.25
CA GLN A 27 11.61 -4.32 -4.79
C GLN A 27 10.24 -4.99 -4.59
N ILE A 28 9.22 -4.23 -4.21
CA ILE A 28 7.84 -4.72 -4.07
C ILE A 28 7.28 -5.10 -5.43
N ASN A 29 7.29 -4.17 -6.39
CA ASN A 29 6.89 -4.41 -7.77
C ASN A 29 7.92 -3.79 -8.73
N PRO A 30 8.83 -4.61 -9.32
CA PRO A 30 9.85 -4.11 -10.23
C PRO A 30 9.32 -3.56 -11.57
N GLU A 31 8.19 -4.09 -12.05
CA GLU A 31 7.59 -3.68 -13.33
C GLU A 31 6.89 -2.33 -13.19
N GLU A 32 6.26 -2.12 -12.04
CA GLU A 32 5.60 -0.88 -11.70
C GLU A 32 5.89 -0.51 -10.23
N PRO A 33 7.04 0.15 -9.98
CA PRO A 33 7.46 0.51 -8.63
C PRO A 33 6.38 1.24 -7.85
N ARG A 34 6.14 0.81 -6.62
CA ARG A 34 5.20 1.50 -5.71
C ARG A 34 5.75 2.87 -5.34
N ARG A 35 4.90 3.89 -5.42
CA ARG A 35 5.15 5.26 -4.97
C ARG A 35 4.27 5.51 -3.75
N TRP A 36 4.67 6.43 -2.88
CA TRP A 36 4.06 6.53 -1.56
C TRP A 36 3.56 7.94 -1.26
N LEU A 37 2.33 8.01 -0.77
CA LEU A 37 1.74 9.18 -0.13
C LEU A 37 1.57 8.88 1.35
N LEU A 38 2.27 9.63 2.22
CA LEU A 38 2.09 9.52 3.66
C LEU A 38 0.75 10.14 4.05
N VAL A 39 -0.18 9.33 4.57
CA VAL A 39 -1.45 9.84 5.10
C VAL A 39 -1.22 10.44 6.48
N LYS A 40 -0.66 9.68 7.41
CA LYS A 40 -0.42 10.13 8.78
C LYS A 40 0.58 9.23 9.50
N ARG A 41 1.39 9.84 10.37
CA ARG A 41 2.12 9.13 11.43
C ARG A 41 1.23 8.99 12.66
N GLU A 42 1.43 7.92 13.42
CA GLU A 42 0.74 7.67 14.68
C GLU A 42 -0.79 7.82 14.52
N LEU A 43 -1.33 7.16 13.50
CA LEU A 43 -2.74 7.26 13.19
C LEU A 43 -3.53 6.41 14.19
N GLY A 44 -4.29 7.08 15.05
CA GLY A 44 -5.16 6.42 16.02
C GLY A 44 -6.16 5.47 15.37
N ILE A 45 -6.22 4.24 15.89
CA ILE A 45 -7.16 3.19 15.51
C ILE A 45 -8.36 3.25 16.47
N PRO A 46 -9.58 3.54 15.98
CA PRO A 46 -10.78 3.46 16.81
C PRO A 46 -11.01 2.02 17.27
N GLY A 47 -11.33 1.83 18.56
CA GLY A 47 -11.79 0.53 19.06
C GLY A 47 -13.29 0.29 18.82
N ASP A 48 -14.04 1.37 18.59
CA ASP A 48 -15.42 1.39 18.12
C ASP A 48 -15.71 2.76 17.48
N ALA A 49 -16.90 2.93 16.90
CA ALA A 49 -17.27 4.15 16.16
C ALA A 49 -17.26 5.45 16.99
N ASN A 50 -17.33 5.38 18.34
CA ASN A 50 -17.47 6.54 19.22
C ASN A 50 -16.41 6.63 20.35
N SER A 51 -15.44 5.72 20.39
CA SER A 51 -14.44 5.64 21.44
C SER A 51 -13.12 6.31 21.05
N ALA A 52 -12.38 6.75 22.07
CA ALA A 52 -11.03 7.24 21.90
C ALA A 52 -10.13 6.12 21.33
N SER A 53 -9.19 6.48 20.46
CA SER A 53 -8.26 5.51 19.88
C SER A 53 -7.46 4.81 20.98
N ILE A 54 -7.59 3.49 21.04
CA ILE A 54 -6.92 2.64 22.05
C ILE A 54 -5.49 2.33 21.62
N TRP A 55 -5.29 2.26 20.29
CA TRP A 55 -4.01 1.97 19.67
C TRP A 55 -3.69 2.99 18.58
N SER A 56 -2.44 3.00 18.16
CA SER A 56 -1.92 3.89 17.12
C SER A 56 -1.09 3.07 16.15
N LEU A 57 -1.37 3.23 14.86
CA LEU A 57 -0.54 2.70 13.80
C LEU A 57 0.61 3.66 13.54
N ASP A 58 1.85 3.15 13.50
CA ASP A 58 3.02 4.01 13.30
C ASP A 58 2.92 4.85 12.02
N HIS A 59 2.59 4.25 10.89
CA HIS A 59 2.33 4.97 9.63
C HIS A 59 1.20 4.34 8.80
N LEU A 60 0.38 5.21 8.22
CA LEU A 60 -0.48 4.87 7.10
C LEU A 60 0.01 5.55 5.83
N PHE A 61 0.22 4.77 4.77
CA PHE A 61 0.53 5.23 3.43
C PHE A 61 -0.56 4.83 2.44
N LEU A 62 -0.59 5.51 1.30
CA LEU A 62 -1.30 5.08 0.10
C LEU A 62 -0.31 4.99 -1.06
N ASP A 63 -0.54 4.10 -2.01
CA ASP A 63 0.20 4.04 -3.27
C ASP A 63 -0.63 4.53 -4.46
N GLN A 64 -0.03 4.58 -5.65
CA GLN A 64 -0.70 5.08 -6.85
C GLN A 64 -1.98 4.32 -7.24
N ASP A 65 -2.15 3.09 -6.75
CA ASP A 65 -3.34 2.26 -7.00
C ASP A 65 -4.34 2.35 -5.85
N GLY A 66 -4.14 3.31 -4.94
CA GLY A 66 -4.99 3.56 -3.80
C GLY A 66 -4.95 2.45 -2.76
N ILE A 67 -3.88 1.64 -2.68
CA ILE A 67 -3.78 0.54 -1.70
C ILE A 67 -3.34 1.10 -0.34
N PRO A 68 -4.17 0.99 0.72
CA PRO A 68 -3.77 1.36 2.07
C PRO A 68 -2.62 0.47 2.56
N THR A 69 -1.52 1.10 2.93
CA THR A 69 -0.30 0.44 3.40
C THR A 69 -0.05 0.81 4.86
N PHE A 70 -0.26 -0.16 5.74
CA PHE A 70 -0.06 -0.06 7.18
C PHE A 70 1.39 -0.45 7.47
N VAL A 71 2.13 0.42 8.15
CA VAL A 71 3.53 0.16 8.51
C VAL A 71 3.69 0.23 10.01
N GLU A 72 4.26 -0.82 10.59
CA GLU A 72 4.65 -0.88 11.99
C GLU A 72 6.18 -0.99 12.07
N CYS A 73 6.80 -0.06 12.79
CA CYS A 73 8.24 -0.01 12.99
C CYS A 73 8.61 -0.72 14.31
N LYS A 74 9.64 -1.56 14.25
CA LYS A 74 10.21 -2.23 15.42
C LYS A 74 11.73 -2.21 15.39
N ARG A 75 12.33 -2.30 16.57
CA ARG A 75 13.77 -2.62 16.69
C ARG A 75 13.97 -4.13 16.79
N ALA A 76 15.06 -4.64 16.25
CA ALA A 76 15.47 -6.03 16.41
C ALA A 76 15.66 -6.42 17.89
N ALA A 77 16.04 -5.45 18.72
CA ALA A 77 16.19 -5.63 20.16
C ALA A 77 14.87 -5.55 20.94
N ASP A 78 13.74 -5.18 20.32
CA ASP A 78 12.44 -5.22 21.01
C ASP A 78 12.09 -6.69 21.33
N THR A 79 11.94 -6.96 22.62
CA THR A 79 11.63 -8.28 23.18
C THR A 79 10.13 -8.52 23.29
N ARG A 80 9.28 -7.52 22.94
CA ARG A 80 7.84 -7.74 22.76
C ARG A 80 7.62 -8.97 21.90
N SER A 81 6.61 -9.74 22.27
CA SER A 81 6.48 -11.06 21.66
C SER A 81 6.19 -10.86 20.17
N ARG A 82 6.91 -11.55 19.29
CA ARG A 82 6.68 -11.58 17.84
C ARG A 82 5.20 -11.80 17.45
N ARG A 83 4.42 -12.42 18.34
CA ARG A 83 2.97 -12.64 18.20
C ARG A 83 2.15 -11.38 18.46
N GLU A 84 2.62 -10.52 19.35
CA GLU A 84 1.98 -9.25 19.70
C GLU A 84 1.99 -8.29 18.52
N VAL A 85 3.13 -8.13 17.83
CA VAL A 85 3.20 -7.23 16.66
C VAL A 85 2.33 -7.72 15.50
N VAL A 86 2.28 -9.05 15.29
CA VAL A 86 1.39 -9.63 14.26
C VAL A 86 -0.07 -9.47 14.67
N ALA A 87 -0.41 -9.72 15.94
CA ALA A 87 -1.76 -9.52 16.45
C ALA A 87 -2.20 -8.05 16.31
N GLN A 88 -1.35 -7.10 16.71
CA GLN A 88 -1.59 -5.66 16.55
C GLN A 88 -1.87 -5.30 15.10
N MET A 89 -1.04 -5.75 14.16
CA MET A 89 -1.26 -5.47 12.73
C MET A 89 -2.56 -6.06 12.19
N LEU A 90 -2.96 -7.24 12.65
CA LEU A 90 -4.25 -7.83 12.27
C LEU A 90 -5.44 -7.12 12.94
N ASP A 91 -5.30 -6.68 14.19
CA ASP A 91 -6.29 -5.85 14.86
C ASP A 91 -6.45 -4.51 14.14
N TYR A 92 -5.35 -3.91 13.65
CA TYR A 92 -5.40 -2.67 12.87
C TYR A 92 -6.04 -2.88 11.51
N ALA A 93 -5.70 -3.97 10.83
CA ALA A 93 -6.35 -4.34 9.58
C ALA A 93 -7.86 -4.47 9.78
N ALA A 94 -8.31 -5.22 10.80
CA ALA A 94 -9.72 -5.46 11.07
C ALA A 94 -10.49 -4.19 11.50
N ASN A 95 -9.92 -3.41 12.43
CA ASN A 95 -10.60 -2.23 12.99
C ASN A 95 -10.46 -0.99 12.10
N GLY A 96 -9.31 -0.82 11.45
CA GLY A 96 -9.06 0.29 10.54
C GLY A 96 -9.96 0.24 9.30
N THR A 97 -10.18 -0.96 8.73
CA THR A 97 -11.11 -1.13 7.60
C THR A 97 -12.56 -0.93 7.99
N GLU A 98 -12.93 -1.25 9.23
CA GLU A 98 -14.31 -1.15 9.72
C GLU A 98 -14.67 0.29 10.15
N TYR A 99 -13.76 0.99 10.83
CA TYR A 99 -14.10 2.21 11.57
C TYR A 99 -13.52 3.51 11.01
N TRP A 100 -12.58 3.48 10.07
CA TRP A 100 -12.14 4.72 9.44
C TRP A 100 -13.15 5.20 8.40
N SER A 101 -13.68 6.41 8.60
CA SER A 101 -14.38 7.13 7.54
C SER A 101 -13.39 7.72 6.53
N MET A 102 -13.80 7.80 5.27
CA MET A 102 -12.99 8.44 4.22
C MET A 102 -12.71 9.90 4.53
N ASP A 103 -13.67 10.62 5.14
CA ASP A 103 -13.47 12.00 5.56
C ASP A 103 -12.33 12.14 6.56
N ARG A 104 -12.21 11.20 7.51
CA ARG A 104 -11.13 11.19 8.49
C ARG A 104 -9.78 10.93 7.83
N LEU A 105 -9.70 9.99 6.88
CA LEU A 105 -8.47 9.69 6.15
C LEU A 105 -8.03 10.88 5.28
N ARG A 106 -8.97 11.50 4.55
CA ARG A 106 -8.74 12.72 3.76
C ARG A 106 -8.26 13.87 4.63
N GLN A 107 -8.92 14.10 5.76
CA GLN A 107 -8.50 15.13 6.71
C GLN A 107 -7.09 14.86 7.25
N ALA A 108 -6.80 13.61 7.62
CA ALA A 108 -5.48 13.22 8.12
C ALA A 108 -4.39 13.46 7.07
N ALA A 109 -4.63 13.06 5.82
CA ALA A 109 -3.71 13.31 4.70
C ALA A 109 -3.50 14.82 4.45
N ALA A 110 -4.57 15.61 4.51
CA ALA A 110 -4.50 17.06 4.31
C ALA A 110 -3.73 17.77 5.44
N GLU A 111 -3.90 17.33 6.70
CA GLU A 111 -3.11 17.81 7.83
C GLU A 111 -1.62 17.50 7.65
N THR A 112 -1.29 16.27 7.24
CA THR A 112 0.09 15.86 6.97
C THR A 112 0.71 16.68 5.84
N ALA A 113 0.02 16.83 4.70
CA ALA A 113 0.48 17.65 3.58
C ALA A 113 0.76 19.11 3.99
N ARG A 114 -0.18 19.73 4.73
CA ARG A 114 -0.01 21.09 5.26
C ARG A 114 1.19 21.21 6.19
N SER A 115 1.45 20.22 7.03
CA SER A 115 2.61 20.22 7.93
C SER A 115 3.96 20.20 7.16
N GLN A 116 3.95 19.75 5.91
CA GLN A 116 5.09 19.74 4.99
C GLN A 116 5.10 20.94 4.03
N ASN A 117 4.16 21.88 4.17
CA ASN A 117 3.92 23.00 3.25
C ASN A 117 3.62 22.57 1.80
N LEU A 118 2.88 21.46 1.65
CA LEU A 118 2.45 20.93 0.37
C LEU A 118 0.92 20.94 0.27
N ALA A 119 0.40 20.98 -0.95
CA ALA A 119 -1.01 20.69 -1.23
C ALA A 119 -1.22 19.18 -1.36
N LEU A 120 -2.32 18.66 -0.81
CA LEU A 120 -2.62 17.23 -0.86
C LEU A 120 -2.96 16.81 -2.30
N GLU A 121 -3.74 17.63 -2.98
CA GLU A 121 -4.20 17.42 -4.35
C GLU A 121 -3.00 17.33 -5.30
N GLU A 122 -2.02 18.23 -5.19
CA GLU A 122 -0.80 18.19 -6.00
C GLU A 122 0.02 16.91 -5.75
N GLN A 123 0.11 16.44 -4.50
CA GLN A 123 0.79 15.19 -4.19
C GLN A 123 0.07 13.97 -4.79
N ILE A 124 -1.26 13.94 -4.74
CA ILE A 124 -2.06 12.88 -5.38
C ILE A 124 -1.87 12.93 -6.90
N GLN A 125 -1.93 14.10 -7.51
CA GLN A 125 -1.73 14.27 -8.94
C GLN A 125 -0.34 13.78 -9.39
N GLN A 126 0.72 14.10 -8.64
CA GLN A 126 2.06 13.57 -8.87
C GLN A 126 2.13 12.05 -8.66
N LEU A 127 1.45 11.54 -7.63
CA LEU A 127 1.39 10.12 -7.31
C LEU A 127 0.73 9.31 -8.43
N ILE A 128 -0.39 9.77 -9.00
CA ILE A 128 -1.10 9.05 -10.07
C ILE A 128 -0.57 9.40 -11.47
N GLY A 129 0.13 10.53 -11.61
CA GLY A 129 0.67 11.03 -12.89
C GLY A 129 -0.35 11.78 -13.73
N GLU A 130 -1.42 12.30 -13.12
CA GLU A 130 -2.53 12.99 -13.80
C GLU A 130 -2.91 14.25 -13.04
N SER A 131 -3.27 15.32 -13.75
CA SER A 131 -3.50 16.64 -13.17
C SER A 131 -4.97 17.06 -13.08
N ASP A 132 -5.90 16.15 -13.36
CA ASP A 132 -7.34 16.43 -13.37
C ASP A 132 -7.95 16.27 -11.97
N GLU A 133 -8.78 17.23 -11.54
CA GLU A 133 -9.49 17.19 -10.26
C GLU A 133 -10.45 16.00 -10.18
N GLU A 134 -11.12 15.65 -11.29
CA GLU A 134 -12.02 14.48 -11.34
C GLU A 134 -11.26 13.18 -11.04
N ARG A 135 -9.98 13.13 -11.42
CA ARG A 135 -9.11 11.97 -11.20
C ARG A 135 -8.62 11.87 -9.76
N VAL A 136 -8.45 13.01 -9.06
CA VAL A 136 -8.20 13.02 -7.61
C VAL A 136 -9.40 12.46 -6.84
N GLU A 137 -10.62 12.82 -7.22
CA GLU A 137 -11.83 12.25 -6.62
C GLU A 137 -11.98 10.76 -6.92
N ALA A 138 -11.74 10.34 -8.16
CA ALA A 138 -11.73 8.92 -8.54
C ALA A 138 -10.68 8.11 -7.75
N TYR A 139 -9.50 8.70 -7.50
CA TYR A 139 -8.48 8.08 -6.67
C TYR A 139 -8.96 7.83 -5.23
N TRP A 140 -9.66 8.78 -4.60
CA TRP A 140 -10.22 8.58 -3.27
C TRP A 140 -11.33 7.52 -3.25
N GLN A 141 -12.13 7.42 -4.30
CA GLN A 141 -13.09 6.32 -4.45
C GLN A 141 -12.38 4.96 -4.57
N LEU A 142 -11.25 4.90 -5.29
CA LEU A 142 -10.42 3.71 -5.38
C LEU A 142 -9.86 3.31 -4.01
N VAL A 143 -9.35 4.27 -3.24
CA VAL A 143 -8.88 4.04 -1.85
C VAL A 143 -10.00 3.49 -0.97
N GLU A 144 -11.20 4.06 -1.05
CA GLU A 144 -12.36 3.59 -0.29
C GLU A 144 -12.73 2.15 -0.67
N ASN A 145 -12.78 1.85 -1.96
CA ASN A 145 -13.09 0.51 -2.46
C ASN A 145 -12.07 -0.53 -1.98
N ASN A 146 -10.77 -0.19 -2.06
CA ASN A 146 -9.71 -1.07 -1.58
C ASN A 146 -9.82 -1.33 -0.08
N LEU A 147 -10.06 -0.28 0.72
CA LEU A 147 -10.23 -0.43 2.16
C LEU A 147 -11.44 -1.31 2.50
N ARG A 148 -12.59 -1.07 1.86
CA ARG A 148 -13.83 -1.87 2.06
C ARG A 148 -13.68 -3.33 1.64
N GLN A 149 -12.83 -3.62 0.65
CA GLN A 149 -12.54 -4.98 0.18
C GLN A 149 -11.38 -5.62 0.95
N SER A 150 -10.85 -4.98 1.99
CA SER A 150 -9.64 -5.40 2.71
C SER A 150 -8.43 -5.61 1.79
N ARG A 151 -8.39 -4.90 0.65
CA ARG A 151 -7.23 -4.83 -0.25
C ARG A 151 -6.21 -3.86 0.32
N ILE A 152 -5.38 -4.38 1.21
CA ILE A 152 -4.43 -3.59 1.98
C ILE A 152 -3.06 -4.25 1.99
N ARG A 153 -2.05 -3.48 2.39
CA ARG A 153 -0.68 -3.94 2.59
C ARG A 153 -0.27 -3.74 4.04
N LEU A 154 0.28 -4.79 4.65
CA LEU A 154 0.82 -4.78 6.00
C LEU A 154 2.34 -4.90 5.91
N ILE A 155 3.07 -3.93 6.42
CA ILE A 155 4.54 -3.89 6.40
C ILE A 155 5.08 -3.88 7.82
N PHE A 156 5.91 -4.87 8.12
CA PHE A 156 6.74 -4.91 9.32
C PHE A 156 8.10 -4.33 9.00
N MET A 157 8.41 -3.13 9.50
CA MET A 157 9.68 -2.47 9.25
C MET A 157 10.61 -2.58 10.47
N ALA A 158 11.84 -3.05 10.28
CA ALA A 158 12.83 -3.12 11.35
C ALA A 158 14.26 -3.01 10.82
N ASP A 159 15.25 -2.87 11.70
CA ASP A 159 16.67 -2.98 11.33
C ASP A 159 17.07 -4.42 11.00
N THR A 160 16.54 -5.38 11.75
CA THR A 160 16.63 -6.81 11.46
C THR A 160 15.37 -7.52 11.93
N LEU A 161 14.72 -8.22 11.01
CA LEU A 161 13.56 -9.08 11.26
C LEU A 161 14.06 -10.48 11.67
N PRO A 162 13.70 -10.97 12.89
CA PRO A 162 14.04 -12.33 13.31
C PRO A 162 13.48 -13.40 12.37
N HIS A 163 14.20 -14.50 12.19
CA HIS A 163 13.81 -15.59 11.28
C HIS A 163 12.39 -16.11 11.54
N GLU A 164 11.93 -16.15 12.80
CA GLU A 164 10.56 -16.55 13.10
C GLU A 164 9.51 -15.58 12.56
N LEU A 165 9.76 -14.27 12.67
CA LEU A 165 8.84 -13.26 12.13
C LEU A 165 8.83 -13.30 10.60
N ARG A 166 10.00 -13.49 9.96
CA ARG A 166 10.09 -13.68 8.50
C ARG A 166 9.23 -14.85 8.04
N ARG A 167 9.30 -16.00 8.72
CA ARG A 167 8.46 -17.16 8.42
C ARG A 167 6.96 -16.89 8.59
N LEU A 168 6.58 -16.12 9.61
CA LEU A 168 5.17 -15.72 9.79
C LEU A 168 4.70 -14.80 8.66
N ILE A 169 5.50 -13.81 8.30
CA ILE A 169 5.23 -12.90 7.18
C ILE A 169 5.04 -13.69 5.89
N GLU A 170 5.99 -14.58 5.54
CA GLU A 170 5.91 -15.42 4.35
C GLU A 170 4.66 -16.32 4.34
N PHE A 171 4.35 -16.94 5.49
CA PHE A 171 3.17 -17.77 5.63
C PHE A 171 1.88 -16.96 5.40
N LEU A 172 1.72 -15.83 6.09
CA LEU A 172 0.55 -14.96 5.95
C LEU A 172 0.42 -14.45 4.51
N ASN A 173 1.53 -14.01 3.91
CA ASN A 173 1.53 -13.50 2.55
C ASN A 173 1.10 -14.57 1.53
N SER A 174 1.44 -15.84 1.77
CA SER A 174 1.02 -16.96 0.92
C SER A 174 -0.45 -17.40 1.10
N LYS A 175 -1.11 -16.99 2.19
CA LYS A 175 -2.47 -17.45 2.54
C LYS A 175 -3.53 -16.37 2.43
N MET A 176 -3.15 -15.11 2.56
CA MET A 176 -4.07 -13.98 2.44
C MET A 176 -4.08 -13.50 1.00
N THR A 177 -5.18 -13.67 0.29
CA THR A 177 -5.26 -13.31 -1.14
C THR A 177 -5.33 -11.80 -1.33
N ASP A 178 -6.17 -11.11 -0.56
CA ASP A 178 -6.42 -9.67 -0.70
C ASP A 178 -5.51 -8.79 0.19
N VAL A 179 -4.77 -9.39 1.12
CA VAL A 179 -3.86 -8.65 2.02
C VAL A 179 -2.41 -8.99 1.69
N GLU A 180 -1.61 -8.01 1.28
CA GLU A 180 -0.17 -8.20 1.07
C GLU A 180 0.58 -8.02 2.39
N VAL A 181 1.38 -9.02 2.81
CA VAL A 181 2.10 -8.99 4.09
C VAL A 181 3.60 -9.07 3.83
N LEU A 182 4.32 -8.00 4.14
CA LEU A 182 5.74 -7.86 3.82
C LEU A 182 6.56 -7.47 5.05
N GLY A 183 7.84 -7.83 5.02
CA GLY A 183 8.84 -7.28 5.93
C GLY A 183 9.75 -6.32 5.17
N VAL A 184 10.19 -5.24 5.82
CA VAL A 184 11.23 -4.37 5.29
C VAL A 184 12.35 -4.25 6.33
N GLU A 185 13.54 -4.71 5.97
CA GLU A 185 14.74 -4.51 6.77
C GLU A 185 15.46 -3.24 6.33
N VAL A 186 15.67 -2.29 7.23
CA VAL A 186 16.40 -1.05 6.96
C VAL A 186 17.68 -1.03 7.79
N LYS A 187 18.81 -1.32 7.16
CA LYS A 187 20.12 -1.20 7.82
C LYS A 187 20.61 0.24 7.75
N GLN A 188 21.22 0.75 8.81
CA GLN A 188 21.90 2.05 8.77
C GLN A 188 23.42 1.91 8.92
N PHE A 189 24.14 2.76 8.19
CA PHE A 189 25.59 2.87 8.22
C PHE A 189 25.97 4.30 8.57
N VAL A 190 26.65 4.48 9.70
CA VAL A 190 27.01 5.81 10.23
C VAL A 190 28.51 6.03 10.07
N GLY A 191 28.92 7.23 9.65
CA GLY A 191 30.32 7.62 9.62
C GLY A 191 30.54 8.99 9.01
N SER A 192 31.60 9.70 9.45
CA SER A 192 31.99 11.01 8.92
C SER A 192 30.85 12.06 8.90
N GLY A 193 29.97 12.04 9.90
CA GLY A 193 28.81 12.95 9.99
C GLY A 193 27.66 12.63 9.04
N GLN A 194 27.69 11.48 8.35
CA GLN A 194 26.66 11.03 7.44
C GLN A 194 26.04 9.70 7.90
N THR A 195 24.79 9.49 7.52
CA THR A 195 24.04 8.25 7.75
C THR A 195 23.47 7.77 6.42
N ALA A 196 23.80 6.55 6.02
CA ALA A 196 23.18 5.87 4.88
C ALA A 196 22.19 4.82 5.39
N MET A 197 20.98 4.78 4.84
CA MET A 197 19.96 3.78 5.16
C MET A 197 19.69 2.91 3.94
N VAL A 198 19.68 1.59 4.11
CA VAL A 198 19.59 0.61 3.02
C VAL A 198 18.39 -0.32 3.30
N PRO A 199 17.26 -0.11 2.61
CA PRO A 199 16.06 -0.94 2.77
C PRO A 199 16.11 -2.22 1.91
N ARG A 200 15.52 -3.30 2.43
CA ARG A 200 15.35 -4.57 1.72
C ARG A 200 14.01 -5.22 2.05
N VAL A 201 13.28 -5.66 1.03
CA VAL A 201 12.02 -6.40 1.23
C VAL A 201 12.27 -7.88 1.57
N ILE A 202 11.46 -8.39 2.48
CA ILE A 202 11.34 -9.78 2.93
C ILE A 202 9.88 -10.21 2.77
N GLY A 203 9.63 -11.50 2.51
CA GLY A 203 8.26 -12.04 2.39
C GLY A 203 7.72 -12.12 0.96
N LEU A 204 8.46 -11.61 -0.01
CA LEU A 204 8.20 -11.80 -1.44
C LEU A 204 8.80 -13.13 -1.90
N THR A 205 8.04 -14.21 -1.77
CA THR A 205 8.39 -15.51 -2.38
C THR A 205 7.75 -15.61 -3.77
N GLU A 206 8.36 -16.37 -4.68
CA GLU A 206 7.78 -16.66 -6.01
C GLU A 206 6.38 -17.27 -5.92
N VAL A 207 6.16 -18.13 -4.92
CA VAL A 207 4.85 -18.72 -4.64
C VAL A 207 3.83 -17.65 -4.26
N ALA A 208 4.20 -16.70 -3.38
CA ALA A 208 3.30 -15.60 -3.03
C ALA A 208 3.01 -14.72 -4.26
N ARG A 209 4.02 -14.36 -5.07
CA ARG A 209 3.84 -13.58 -6.31
C ARG A 209 2.86 -14.25 -7.29
N THR A 210 2.86 -15.57 -7.35
CA THR A 210 1.96 -16.33 -8.23
C THR A 210 0.53 -16.43 -7.68
N ILE A 211 0.37 -16.48 -6.34
CA ILE A 211 -0.94 -16.61 -5.68
C ILE A 211 -1.66 -15.26 -5.54
N LYS A 212 -0.90 -14.16 -5.37
CA LYS A 212 -1.49 -12.83 -5.26
C LYS A 212 -2.22 -12.50 -6.57
N PRO A 213 -3.51 -12.14 -6.50
CA PRO A 213 -4.25 -11.76 -7.69
C PRO A 213 -3.62 -10.51 -8.31
N ASN A 214 -3.89 -10.26 -9.59
CA ASN A 214 -3.59 -9.00 -10.29
C ASN A 214 -4.19 -7.74 -9.60
N ALA A 215 -4.87 -7.87 -8.46
CA ALA A 215 -5.45 -6.76 -7.69
C ALA A 215 -4.41 -5.75 -7.17
N PHE A 216 -3.12 -6.13 -7.11
CA PHE A 216 -2.01 -5.22 -6.78
C PHE A 216 -1.26 -4.70 -8.02
N ARG A 217 -1.72 -5.05 -9.22
CA ARG A 217 -1.23 -4.50 -10.49
C ARG A 217 -2.18 -3.39 -10.95
N ARG A 218 -1.63 -2.35 -11.57
CA ARG A 218 -2.42 -1.24 -12.11
C ARG A 218 -3.55 -1.76 -13.00
N HIS A 219 -4.76 -1.34 -12.67
CA HIS A 219 -5.94 -1.57 -13.47
C HIS A 219 -5.99 -0.54 -14.59
N VAL A 220 -5.84 -0.97 -15.84
CA VAL A 220 -6.03 -0.14 -17.02
C VAL A 220 -7.52 -0.12 -17.37
N THR A 221 -8.09 1.07 -17.49
CA THR A 221 -9.52 1.21 -17.87
C THR A 221 -9.72 0.86 -19.35
N ARG A 222 -10.96 0.55 -19.76
CA ARG A 222 -11.27 0.30 -21.19
C ARG A 222 -10.84 1.48 -22.05
N GLN A 223 -11.13 2.70 -21.61
CA GLN A 223 -10.74 3.90 -22.31
C GLN A 223 -9.21 4.02 -22.44
N GLU A 224 -8.47 3.87 -21.34
CA GLU A 224 -7.01 3.95 -21.33
C GLU A 224 -6.36 2.84 -22.18
N PHE A 225 -6.94 1.64 -22.19
CA PHE A 225 -6.49 0.55 -23.06
C PHE A 225 -6.69 0.89 -24.55
N MET A 226 -7.86 1.45 -24.88
CA MET A 226 -8.22 1.81 -26.26
C MET A 226 -7.40 2.99 -26.79
N GLU A 227 -7.09 3.97 -25.94
CA GLU A 227 -6.22 5.10 -26.27
C GLU A 227 -4.78 4.68 -26.56
N ASN A 228 -4.34 3.55 -26.02
CA ASN A 228 -3.01 2.99 -26.23
C ASN A 228 -2.94 1.95 -27.37
N CYS A 229 -4.07 1.63 -28.02
CA CYS A 229 -4.10 0.72 -29.16
C CYS A 229 -3.79 1.45 -30.48
N SER A 230 -3.16 0.76 -31.45
CA SER A 230 -3.17 1.25 -32.84
C SER A 230 -4.61 1.27 -33.38
N PRO A 231 -4.93 2.10 -34.39
CA PRO A 231 -6.29 2.18 -34.94
C PRO A 231 -6.86 0.81 -35.36
N GLU A 232 -6.03 -0.06 -35.92
CA GLU A 232 -6.41 -1.40 -36.36
C GLU A 232 -6.65 -2.35 -35.17
N ALA A 233 -5.85 -2.23 -34.11
CA ALA A 233 -6.01 -3.02 -32.89
C ALA A 233 -7.23 -2.55 -32.07
N ALA A 234 -7.48 -1.24 -32.02
CA ALA A 234 -8.61 -0.66 -31.31
C ALA A 234 -9.94 -1.19 -31.85
N MET A 235 -10.12 -1.24 -33.18
CA MET A 235 -11.34 -1.80 -33.77
C MET A 235 -11.55 -3.27 -33.38
N PHE A 236 -10.51 -4.09 -33.46
CA PHE A 236 -10.56 -5.50 -33.10
C PHE A 236 -10.87 -5.72 -31.61
N PHE A 237 -10.22 -4.98 -30.72
CA PHE A 237 -10.46 -5.13 -29.29
C PHE A 237 -11.78 -4.51 -28.85
N SER A 238 -12.29 -3.47 -29.53
CA SER A 238 -13.63 -2.94 -29.26
C SER A 238 -14.69 -4.01 -29.44
N ASP A 239 -14.68 -4.71 -30.58
CA ASP A 239 -15.67 -5.73 -30.90
C ASP A 239 -15.63 -6.89 -29.89
N ILE A 240 -14.42 -7.30 -29.48
CA ILE A 240 -14.21 -8.34 -28.46
C ILE A 240 -14.76 -7.92 -27.09
N LEU A 241 -14.52 -6.67 -26.70
CA LEU A 241 -14.99 -6.13 -25.41
C LEU A 241 -16.51 -5.93 -25.40
N ASP A 242 -17.11 -5.52 -26.53
CA ASP A 242 -18.56 -5.38 -26.64
C ASP A 242 -19.30 -6.72 -26.61
N ASP A 243 -18.72 -7.77 -27.18
CA ASP A 243 -19.29 -9.13 -27.13
C ASP A 243 -19.12 -9.76 -25.74
N ALA A 244 -17.98 -9.49 -25.09
CA ALA A 244 -17.74 -9.84 -23.69
C ALA A 244 -18.78 -9.28 -22.71
N ASP A 245 -19.10 -8.00 -22.86
CA ASP A 245 -20.08 -7.31 -22.02
C ASP A 245 -21.49 -7.90 -22.18
N LYS A 246 -21.82 -8.40 -23.38
CA LYS A 246 -23.11 -9.06 -23.66
C LYS A 246 -23.19 -10.46 -23.05
N GLU A 247 -22.08 -11.19 -22.97
CA GLU A 247 -22.03 -12.55 -22.44
C GLU A 247 -21.78 -12.62 -20.93
N GLY A 248 -21.47 -11.49 -20.28
CA GLY A 248 -21.20 -11.41 -18.84
C GLY A 248 -19.88 -12.09 -18.45
N THR A 249 -18.95 -12.23 -19.41
CA THR A 249 -17.64 -12.84 -19.20
C THR A 249 -16.60 -11.81 -18.77
N TYR A 250 -15.77 -12.18 -17.79
CA TYR A 250 -14.64 -11.36 -17.34
C TYR A 250 -13.42 -11.63 -18.22
N HIS A 251 -12.93 -10.62 -18.95
CA HIS A 251 -11.73 -10.75 -19.76
C HIS A 251 -10.49 -10.26 -19.01
N LEU A 252 -9.46 -11.11 -18.99
CA LEU A 252 -8.09 -10.74 -18.64
C LEU A 252 -7.39 -10.38 -19.94
N LEU A 253 -7.03 -9.11 -20.11
CA LEU A 253 -6.26 -8.63 -21.26
C LEU A 253 -5.00 -7.95 -20.73
N GLY A 254 -3.88 -8.66 -20.85
CA GLY A 254 -2.62 -8.33 -20.16
C GLY A 254 -2.63 -8.70 -18.68
N ASP A 255 -1.61 -8.26 -17.94
CA ASP A 255 -1.42 -8.54 -16.51
C ASP A 255 -2.41 -7.78 -15.57
N GLY A 256 -3.55 -7.32 -16.09
CA GLY A 256 -4.59 -6.57 -15.35
C GLY A 256 -6.01 -6.89 -15.84
N ARG A 257 -7.02 -6.66 -14.98
CA ARG A 257 -8.45 -6.84 -15.29
C ARG A 257 -9.04 -5.51 -15.76
N LEU A 258 -9.86 -5.52 -16.81
CA LEU A 258 -10.72 -4.38 -17.16
C LEU A 258 -11.86 -4.26 -16.15
N LEU A 259 -12.06 -3.07 -15.59
CA LEU A 259 -13.25 -2.71 -14.82
C LEU A 259 -14.18 -1.92 -15.76
N ASP A 260 -15.21 -2.58 -16.27
CA ASP A 260 -16.45 -1.90 -16.60
C ASP A 260 -17.61 -2.54 -15.84
N SER A 261 -18.48 -1.67 -15.35
CA SER A 261 -19.51 -1.94 -14.36
C SER A 261 -20.68 -2.71 -14.97
N CYS A 262 -20.93 -3.93 -14.47
CA CYS A 262 -22.21 -4.58 -14.72
C CYS A 262 -23.20 -4.19 -13.61
N PRO A 263 -24.39 -3.65 -13.94
CA PRO A 263 -25.44 -3.41 -12.97
C PRO A 263 -25.95 -4.76 -12.44
N ALA A 264 -26.17 -4.81 -11.13
CA ALA A 264 -26.61 -5.99 -10.39
C ALA A 264 -27.65 -6.83 -11.15
N ALA A 265 -27.31 -8.09 -11.44
CA ALA A 265 -28.29 -9.10 -11.81
C ALA A 265 -29.24 -9.31 -10.62
N ARG A 266 -30.54 -9.34 -10.91
CA ARG A 266 -31.67 -9.44 -9.98
C ARG A 266 -31.60 -10.61 -9.01
#